data_AF-A0A7X7YR00-F1
#
_entry.id   AF-A0A7X7YR00-F1
#
_cell.length_a   1.000
_cell.length_b   1.000
_cell.length_c   1.000
_cell.angle_alpha   90.00
_cell.angle_beta   90.00
_cell.angle_gamma   90.00
#
_symmetry.space_group_name_H-M   'P 1'
#
loop_
_entity.id
_entity.type
_entity.pdbx_description
1 polymer ?
#
loop_
_entity_poly.entity_id
_entity_poly.type
_entity_poly.pdbx_seq_one_letter_code
_entity_poly.pdbx_strand_id
1 'polypeptide(L)'
;YRWKVFQFLPSEGFAKVNEDALKISKMEFDEVIGKISALLEDWKGQLLYEDNNYMANGYASIDPTGYFYSAVCIDGKYETIQTGRVLDTSIDEFLNNKYLNKEVFLMRSETNHRTLES
;
A
#
# COMPACT_ATOMS: atom_id res chain seq x y z
N TYR A 1 -15.60 -12.55 1.67
CA TYR A 1 -14.37 -12.80 0.89
C TYR A 1 -13.80 -11.48 0.40
N ARG A 2 -12.47 -11.33 0.33
CA ARG A 2 -11.82 -10.09 -0.10
C ARG A 2 -10.77 -10.38 -1.15
N TRP A 3 -10.75 -9.57 -2.21
CA TRP A 3 -9.71 -9.57 -3.22
C TRP A 3 -9.08 -8.19 -3.25
N LYS A 4 -7.79 -8.13 -2.94
CA LYS A 4 -6.99 -6.93 -3.11
C LYS A 4 -6.23 -6.99 -4.44
N VAL A 5 -6.32 -5.91 -5.21
CA VAL A 5 -5.60 -5.75 -6.47
C VAL A 5 -4.66 -4.56 -6.31
N PHE A 6 -3.37 -4.80 -6.47
CA PHE A 6 -2.35 -3.76 -6.31
C PHE A 6 -1.81 -3.37 -7.68
N GLN A 7 -1.70 -2.07 -7.94
CA GLN A 7 -0.83 -1.62 -9.02
C GLN A 7 0.61 -2.03 -8.67
N PHE A 8 1.40 -2.38 -9.68
CA PHE A 8 2.80 -2.69 -9.42
C PHE A 8 3.54 -1.44 -8.91
N LEU A 9 4.03 -1.51 -7.67
CA LEU A 9 4.87 -0.49 -7.05
C LEU A 9 6.35 -0.84 -7.30
N PRO A 10 7.05 -0.15 -8.22
CA PRO A 10 8.50 -0.29 -8.29
C PRO A 10 9.09 0.16 -6.97
N SER A 11 10.16 -0.45 -6.46
CA SER A 11 10.88 0.08 -5.29
C SER A 11 12.38 -0.12 -5.47
N GLU A 12 13.11 0.98 -5.36
CA GLU A 12 14.56 0.95 -5.19
C GLU A 12 14.87 0.49 -3.74
N GLY A 13 15.66 -0.57 -3.58
CA GLY A 13 15.99 -1.17 -2.29
C GLY A 13 16.05 -2.71 -2.31
N PHE A 14 15.72 -3.36 -1.19
CA PHE A 14 15.74 -4.83 -1.03
C PHE A 14 14.79 -5.58 -1.98
N ALA A 15 13.78 -4.88 -2.53
CA ALA A 15 12.78 -5.43 -3.44
C ALA A 15 13.01 -5.00 -4.91
N LYS A 16 14.26 -4.71 -5.31
CA LYS A 16 14.56 -4.25 -6.66
C LYS A 16 14.18 -5.31 -7.70
N VAL A 17 13.29 -4.94 -8.61
CA VAL A 17 12.83 -5.76 -9.75
C VAL A 17 13.04 -5.00 -11.06
N ASN A 18 13.00 -5.71 -12.19
CA ASN A 18 13.05 -5.09 -13.52
C ASN A 18 11.73 -4.32 -13.75
N GLU A 19 11.77 -3.01 -13.44
CA GLU A 19 10.59 -2.14 -13.46
C GLU A 19 9.93 -2.10 -14.84
N ASP A 20 10.72 -2.09 -15.91
CA ASP A 20 10.22 -1.94 -17.28
C ASP A 20 9.33 -3.12 -17.74
N ALA A 21 9.46 -4.28 -17.09
CA ALA A 21 8.66 -5.46 -17.42
C ALA A 21 7.29 -5.50 -16.72
N LEU A 22 7.12 -4.76 -15.61
CA LEU A 22 5.97 -4.88 -14.72
C LEU A 22 5.23 -3.56 -14.50
N LYS A 23 5.86 -2.43 -14.81
CA LYS A 23 5.30 -1.11 -14.61
C LYS A 23 4.16 -0.87 -15.60
N ILE A 24 3.00 -0.55 -15.04
CA ILE A 24 1.83 -0.06 -15.75
C ILE A 24 1.51 1.35 -15.25
N SER A 25 1.01 2.19 -16.15
CA SER A 25 0.46 3.49 -15.80
C SER A 25 -0.80 3.34 -14.93
N LYS A 26 -1.16 4.41 -14.21
CA LYS A 26 -2.43 4.45 -13.48
C LYS A 26 -3.63 4.23 -14.41
N MET A 27 -3.58 4.78 -15.63
CA MET A 27 -4.66 4.62 -16.60
C MET A 27 -4.85 3.16 -17.03
N GLU A 28 -3.76 2.44 -17.30
CA GLU A 28 -3.80 0.99 -17.60
C GLU A 28 -4.32 0.18 -16.40
N PHE A 29 -3.91 0.54 -15.18
CA PHE A 29 -4.42 -0.09 -13.97
C PHE A 29 -5.92 0.11 -13.82
N ASP A 30 -6.41 1.34 -13.96
CA ASP A 30 -7.84 1.68 -13.86
C ASP A 30 -8.66 0.95 -14.94
N GLU A 31 -8.13 0.77 -16.15
CA GLU A 31 -8.77 -0.02 -17.22
C GLU A 31 -8.94 -1.49 -16.81
N VAL A 32 -7.92 -2.10 -16.22
CA VAL A 32 -7.97 -3.49 -15.72
C VAL A 32 -8.98 -3.61 -14.58
N ILE A 33 -9.02 -2.65 -13.65
CA ILE A 33 -10.01 -2.64 -12.56
C ILE A 33 -11.43 -2.55 -13.11
N GLY A 34 -11.67 -1.76 -14.17
CA GLY A 34 -12.98 -1.70 -14.84
C GLY A 34 -13.42 -3.06 -15.38
N LYS A 35 -12.51 -3.79 -16.05
CA LYS A 35 -12.77 -5.14 -16.55
C LYS A 35 -13.04 -6.14 -15.42
N ILE A 36 -12.26 -6.10 -14.34
CA ILE A 36 -12.46 -6.96 -13.16
C ILE A 36 -13.80 -6.68 -12.50
N SER A 37 -14.15 -5.40 -12.32
CA SER A 37 -15.41 -5.00 -11.69
C SER A 37 -16.61 -5.51 -12.46
N ALA A 38 -16.59 -5.42 -13.81
CA ALA A 38 -17.63 -5.98 -14.66
C ALA A 38 -17.73 -7.50 -14.57
N LEU A 39 -16.60 -8.21 -14.48
CA LEU A 39 -16.58 -9.67 -14.32
C LEU A 39 -17.10 -10.13 -12.95
N LEU A 40 -17.04 -9.27 -11.95
CA LEU A 40 -17.41 -9.56 -10.56
C LEU A 40 -18.73 -8.90 -10.14
N GLU A 41 -19.59 -8.49 -11.07
CA GLU A 41 -20.83 -7.77 -10.76
C GLU A 41 -21.71 -8.53 -9.74
N ASP A 42 -21.83 -9.86 -9.90
CA ASP A 42 -22.61 -10.72 -9.00
C ASP A 42 -21.80 -11.25 -7.79
N TRP A 43 -20.54 -10.86 -7.68
CA TRP A 43 -19.68 -11.37 -6.61
C TRP A 43 -20.00 -10.70 -5.28
N LYS A 44 -20.39 -11.50 -4.29
CA LYS A 44 -20.70 -11.04 -2.93
C LYS A 44 -19.48 -10.72 -2.05
N GLY A 45 -18.30 -10.61 -2.65
CA GLY A 45 -17.08 -10.26 -1.95
C GLY A 45 -16.74 -8.78 -2.05
N GLN A 46 -15.66 -8.39 -1.38
CA GLN A 46 -15.14 -7.04 -1.43
C GLN A 46 -13.94 -6.98 -2.38
N LEU A 47 -14.08 -6.22 -3.47
CA LEU A 47 -12.98 -5.85 -4.35
C LEU A 47 -12.35 -4.56 -3.80
N LEU A 48 -11.07 -4.59 -3.45
CA LEU A 48 -10.31 -3.41 -3.06
C LEU A 48 -9.13 -3.27 -4.02
N TYR A 49 -8.98 -2.10 -4.62
CA TYR A 49 -7.86 -1.82 -5.50
C TYR A 49 -7.05 -0.65 -4.95
N GLU A 50 -5.74 -0.76 -5.07
CA GLU A 50 -4.80 0.15 -4.44
C GLU A 50 -3.74 0.52 -5.48
N ASP A 51 -3.79 1.77 -5.94
CA ASP A 51 -2.79 2.31 -6.86
C ASP A 51 -1.51 2.75 -6.12
N ASN A 52 -0.46 3.10 -6.86
CA ASN A 52 0.82 3.42 -6.26
C ASN A 52 0.77 4.63 -5.30
N ASN A 53 -0.12 5.60 -5.54
CA ASN A 53 -0.29 6.74 -4.64
C ASN A 53 -0.98 6.34 -3.34
N TYR A 54 -1.94 5.42 -3.41
CA TYR A 54 -2.64 4.90 -2.25
C TYR A 54 -1.77 3.93 -1.42
N MET A 55 -0.86 3.20 -2.06
CA MET A 55 0.04 2.28 -1.37
C MET A 55 1.26 2.99 -0.78
N ALA A 56 1.86 3.94 -1.49
CA ALA A 56 3.01 4.68 -0.98
C ALA A 56 2.64 5.47 0.28
N ASN A 57 3.43 5.30 1.33
CA ASN A 57 3.25 5.87 2.66
C ASN A 57 1.97 5.41 3.37
N GLY A 58 1.15 4.53 2.78
CA GLY A 58 -0.14 4.10 3.34
C GLY A 58 -0.07 2.88 4.25
N TYR A 59 1.09 2.20 4.31
CA TYR A 59 1.29 0.98 5.07
C TYR A 59 2.17 1.18 6.30
N ALA A 60 1.76 0.57 7.41
CA ALA A 60 2.65 0.26 8.53
C ALA A 60 3.24 -1.13 8.30
N SER A 61 4.50 -1.21 7.90
CA SER A 61 5.18 -2.49 7.72
C SER A 61 6.29 -2.63 8.74
N ILE A 62 6.54 -3.86 9.21
CA ILE A 62 7.62 -4.18 10.13
C ILE A 62 8.53 -5.18 9.44
N ASP A 63 9.82 -4.89 9.35
CA ASP A 63 10.78 -5.80 8.76
C ASP A 63 11.23 -6.90 9.74
N PRO A 64 11.95 -7.94 9.27
CA PRO A 64 12.41 -9.02 10.15
C PRO A 64 13.36 -8.60 11.28
N THR A 65 13.93 -7.39 11.21
CA THR A 65 14.82 -6.84 12.24
C THR A 65 14.08 -6.03 13.31
N GLY A 66 12.75 -5.88 13.18
CA GLY A 66 11.90 -5.17 14.13
C GLY A 66 11.88 -3.66 13.91
N TYR A 67 12.10 -3.19 12.67
CA TYR A 67 11.96 -1.79 12.30
C TYR A 67 10.68 -1.56 11.52
N PHE A 68 10.00 -0.46 11.81
CA PHE A 68 8.99 0.08 10.93
C PHE A 68 9.63 0.52 9.61
N TYR A 69 8.96 0.26 8.50
CA TYR A 69 9.35 0.79 7.20
C TYR A 69 8.13 1.18 6.35
N SER A 70 8.35 2.14 5.46
CA SER A 70 7.37 2.65 4.50
C SER A 70 7.99 2.70 3.10
N ALA A 71 7.19 2.38 2.08
CA ALA A 71 7.53 2.72 0.71
C ALA A 71 7.12 4.17 0.42
N VAL A 72 8.06 5.03 0.09
CA VAL A 72 7.87 6.48 -0.12
C VAL A 72 8.18 6.87 -1.56
N CYS A 73 7.47 7.84 -2.13
CA CYS A 73 7.85 8.44 -3.40
C CYS A 73 8.70 9.69 -3.16
N ILE A 74 9.96 9.67 -3.60
CA ILE A 74 10.93 10.77 -3.52
C ILE A 74 11.41 11.04 -4.95
N ASP A 75 11.24 12.28 -5.42
CA ASP A 75 11.66 12.72 -6.76
C ASP A 75 11.18 11.81 -7.92
N GLY A 76 9.95 11.28 -7.78
CA GLY A 76 9.33 10.41 -8.79
C GLY A 76 9.79 8.95 -8.74
N LYS A 77 10.60 8.58 -7.74
CA LYS A 77 11.08 7.22 -7.49
C LYS A 77 10.55 6.71 -6.17
N TYR A 78 10.25 5.42 -6.12
CA TYR A 78 9.75 4.79 -4.91
C TYR A 78 10.90 4.13 -4.17
N GLU A 79 11.07 4.45 -2.90
CA GLU A 79 12.14 3.94 -2.03
C GLU A 79 11.56 3.32 -0.78
N THR A 80 12.21 2.29 -0.24
CA THR A 80 11.83 1.75 1.07
C THR A 80 12.67 2.40 2.16
N ILE A 81 12.02 3.08 3.11
CA ILE A 81 12.68 3.78 4.21
C ILE A 81 12.26 3.18 5.55
N GLN A 82 13.25 2.81 6.37
CA GLN A 82 13.03 2.47 7.78
C GLN A 82 12.77 3.74 8.60
N THR A 83 11.74 3.72 9.43
CA THR A 83 11.22 4.90 10.12
C THR A 83 11.45 4.90 11.63
N GLY A 84 11.78 3.74 12.22
CA GLY A 84 12.10 3.60 13.64
C GLY A 84 12.07 2.14 14.10
N ARG A 85 12.71 1.82 15.23
CA ARG A 85 12.61 0.47 15.84
C ARG A 85 11.28 0.36 16.57
N VAL A 86 10.55 -0.73 16.35
CA VAL A 86 9.19 -0.91 16.90
C VAL A 86 9.16 -0.80 18.42
N LEU A 87 10.19 -1.31 19.10
CA LEU A 87 10.26 -1.31 20.57
C LEU A 87 10.59 0.07 21.17
N ASP A 88 11.17 0.98 20.38
CA ASP A 88 11.65 2.28 20.84
C ASP A 88 10.77 3.43 20.35
N THR A 89 9.83 3.14 19.44
CA THR A 89 8.97 4.15 18.79
C THR A 89 7.59 4.11 19.42
N SER A 90 7.17 5.22 20.02
CA SER A 90 5.78 5.37 20.50
C SER A 90 4.79 5.41 19.34
N ILE A 91 3.52 5.11 19.63
CA ILE A 91 2.44 5.19 18.63
C ILE A 91 2.31 6.61 18.07
N ASP A 92 2.48 7.63 18.90
CA ASP A 92 2.40 9.03 18.45
C ASP A 92 3.57 9.39 17.52
N GLU A 93 4.79 8.94 17.81
CA GLU A 93 5.94 9.12 16.91
C GLU A 93 5.74 8.39 15.59
N PHE A 94 5.22 7.15 15.64
CA PHE A 94 4.90 6.37 14.45
C PHE A 94 3.84 7.07 13.58
N LEU A 95 2.71 7.46 14.18
CA LEU A 95 1.58 8.06 13.46
C LEU A 95 1.87 9.44 12.89
N ASN A 96 2.82 10.18 13.48
CA ASN A 96 3.20 11.52 13.03
C ASN A 96 4.55 11.53 12.28
N ASN A 97 5.04 10.35 11.86
CA ASN A 97 6.24 10.25 11.03
C ASN A 97 6.00 10.84 9.63
N LYS A 98 6.95 11.65 9.14
CA LYS A 98 6.87 12.31 7.81
C LYS A 98 6.78 11.35 6.62
N TYR A 99 7.14 10.08 6.80
CA TYR A 99 7.10 9.01 5.79
C TYR A 99 5.85 8.12 5.91
N LEU A 100 4.92 8.46 6.82
CA LEU A 100 3.60 7.82 6.91
C LEU A 100 2.53 8.83 6.50
N ASN A 101 1.74 8.47 5.49
CA ASN A 101 0.49 9.17 5.21
C ASN A 101 -0.55 8.68 6.21
N LYS A 102 -0.61 9.37 7.36
CA LYS A 102 -1.49 9.05 8.49
C LYS A 102 -2.95 8.90 8.07
N GLU A 103 -3.44 9.79 7.21
CA GLU A 103 -4.84 9.77 6.76
C GLU A 103 -5.15 8.48 5.98
N VAL A 104 -4.30 8.15 5.01
CA VAL A 104 -4.44 6.92 4.22
C VAL A 104 -4.30 5.69 5.12
N PHE A 105 -3.31 5.66 6.02
CA PHE A 105 -3.13 4.55 6.96
C PHE A 105 -4.37 4.30 7.84
N LEU A 106 -4.97 5.36 8.38
CA LEU A 106 -6.17 5.26 9.23
C LEU A 106 -7.39 4.82 8.42
N MET A 107 -7.61 5.40 7.23
CA MET A 107 -8.68 4.99 6.31
C MET A 107 -8.59 3.49 5.96
N ARG A 108 -7.38 3.00 5.68
CA ARG A 108 -7.13 1.58 5.40
C ARG A 108 -7.40 0.70 6.60
N SER A 109 -6.98 1.14 7.79
CA SER A 109 -7.17 0.41 9.04
C SER A 109 -8.66 0.26 9.35
N GLU A 110 -9.44 1.33 9.19
CA GLU A 110 -10.90 1.30 9.31
C GLU A 110 -11.55 0.38 8.28
N THR A 111 -11.14 0.47 7.01
CA THR A 111 -11.65 -0.41 5.94
C THR A 111 -11.34 -1.88 6.21
N ASN A 112 -10.17 -2.18 6.76
CA ASN A 112 -9.82 -3.54 7.18
C ASN A 112 -10.66 -4.01 8.36
N HIS A 113 -10.90 -3.13 9.34
CA HIS A 113 -11.70 -3.44 10.53
C HIS A 113 -13.16 -3.75 10.19
N ARG A 114 -13.83 -2.89 9.39
CA ARG A 114 -15.25 -3.06 9.01
C ARG A 114 -15.53 -4.40 8.31
N THR A 115 -14.57 -4.92 7.55
CA THR A 115 -14.75 -6.21 6.87
C THR A 115 -14.65 -7.41 7.79
N LEU A 116 -14.16 -7.25 9.03
CA LEU A 116 -14.25 -8.29 10.05
C LEU A 116 -15.64 -8.34 10.69
N GLU A 117 -16.45 -7.29 10.55
CA GLU A 117 -17.78 -7.16 11.14
C GLU A 117 -18.91 -7.58 10.17
N SER A 118 -18.60 -7.76 8.87
CA SER A 118 -19.52 -8.14 7.79
C SER A 118 -19.38 -9.59 7.38
#